data_AF-A0AAW2FIF3-F1
#
_entry.id   AF-A0AAW2FIF3-F1
#
_cell.length_a   1.000
_cell.length_b   1.000
_cell.length_c   1.000
_cell.angle_alpha   90.00
_cell.angle_beta   90.00
_cell.angle_gamma   90.00
#
_symmetry.space_group_name_H-M   'P 1'
#
loop_
_entity.id
_entity.type
_entity.pdbx_description
1 polymer ?
#
loop_
_entity_poly.entity_id
_entity_poly.type
_entity_poly.pdbx_seq_one_letter_code
_entity_poly.pdbx_strand_id
1 'polypeptide(L)'
;MAKKILLKDVIFVVKLSVFIIQCWPLAKNATRLRVVFIKIYHFMCIILLAIMAASCIYTANIKRDTFIVFSNLIMYTSAMFHSINNFIWYNINYTFIQKVTFEMIHVSESMTAHEKIVFQRYIKKCLPFYSVSLIYFYSLTVGTITVVPLLAHQPFPTVIEYPFDVLYQPLHTIIYLKQSICGFFVSAHLCVNVYMALLVWFTTARFKVLAEQLRMAVNVYELFECIKTHQKLLKYVLHYCYM
;
A
#
# COMPACT_ATOMS: atom_id res chain seq x y z
N MET A 1 0.11 30.12 12.42
CA MET A 1 -0.34 29.77 11.05
C MET A 1 0.10 28.33 10.76
N ALA A 2 -0.83 27.39 10.60
CA ALA A 2 -0.46 26.00 10.28
C ALA A 2 0.20 25.93 8.89
N LYS A 3 1.34 25.25 8.79
CA LYS A 3 2.07 25.05 7.52
C LYS A 3 1.14 24.35 6.52
N LYS A 4 0.98 24.95 5.33
CA LYS A 4 0.12 24.39 4.27
C LYS A 4 0.77 23.13 3.70
N ILE A 5 0.15 21.97 3.91
CA ILE A 5 0.62 20.66 3.43
C ILE A 5 0.46 20.59 1.92
N LEU A 6 1.54 20.31 1.19
CA LEU A 6 1.56 20.24 -0.27
C LEU A 6 1.42 18.80 -0.77
N LEU A 7 1.03 18.62 -2.04
CA LEU A 7 0.90 17.30 -2.65
C LEU A 7 2.21 16.48 -2.55
N LYS A 8 3.37 17.14 -2.71
CA LYS A 8 4.69 16.50 -2.54
C LYS A 8 4.90 15.92 -1.14
N ASP A 9 4.36 16.57 -0.10
CA ASP A 9 4.50 16.11 1.28
C ASP A 9 3.63 14.85 1.48
N VAL A 10 2.44 14.83 0.90
CA VAL A 10 1.55 13.64 0.89
C VAL A 10 2.22 12.48 0.15
N ILE A 11 2.78 12.73 -1.05
CA ILE A 11 3.51 11.74 -1.84
C ILE A 11 4.66 11.14 -1.03
N PHE A 12 5.43 11.97 -0.32
CA PHE A 12 6.55 11.51 0.51
C PHE A 12 6.09 10.57 1.61
N VAL A 13 5.04 10.93 2.35
CA VAL A 13 4.50 10.11 3.45
C VAL A 13 3.95 8.78 2.92
N VAL A 14 3.18 8.80 1.83
CA VAL A 14 2.66 7.56 1.21
C VAL A 14 3.80 6.67 0.70
N LYS A 15 4.81 7.26 0.05
CA LYS A 15 6.01 6.53 -0.40
C LYS A 15 6.74 5.85 0.76
N LEU A 16 6.89 6.55 1.88
CA LEU A 16 7.50 6.00 3.09
C LEU A 16 6.67 4.83 3.64
N SER A 17 5.34 4.96 3.65
CA SER A 17 4.44 3.94 4.19
C SER A 17 4.47 2.60 3.46
N VAL A 18 4.87 2.58 2.18
CA VAL A 18 5.00 1.35 1.37
C VAL A 18 6.47 0.97 1.12
N PHE A 19 7.42 1.64 1.79
CA PHE A 19 8.85 1.45 1.55
C PHE A 19 9.30 0.03 1.88
N ILE A 20 8.79 -0.55 2.98
CA ILE A 20 9.19 -1.89 3.43
C ILE A 20 8.98 -2.91 2.31
N ILE A 21 7.83 -2.89 1.65
CA ILE A 21 7.46 -3.85 0.59
C ILE A 21 7.95 -3.45 -0.81
N GLN A 22 8.63 -2.30 -0.95
CA GLN A 22 9.13 -1.78 -2.24
C GLN A 22 8.05 -1.63 -3.34
N CYS A 23 6.78 -1.42 -2.96
CA CYS A 23 5.68 -1.21 -3.90
C CYS A 23 5.55 0.26 -4.39
N TRP A 24 6.56 1.10 -4.17
CA TRP A 24 6.68 2.36 -4.88
C TRP A 24 7.43 2.13 -6.21
N PRO A 25 6.89 2.54 -7.36
CA PRO A 25 7.47 2.21 -8.64
C PRO A 25 8.85 2.87 -8.84
N LEU A 26 9.75 2.14 -9.49
CA LEU A 26 11.08 2.65 -9.83
C LEU A 26 11.01 3.75 -10.88
N ALA A 27 12.02 4.61 -10.91
CA ALA A 27 12.23 5.58 -11.98
C ALA A 27 12.28 4.90 -13.36
N LYS A 28 11.78 5.60 -14.39
CA LYS A 28 11.74 5.07 -15.78
C LYS A 28 13.15 4.75 -16.33
N ASN A 29 14.17 5.40 -15.80
CA ASN A 29 15.59 5.19 -16.13
C ASN A 29 16.29 4.17 -15.22
N ALA A 30 15.55 3.44 -14.38
CA ALA A 30 16.13 2.42 -13.50
C ALA A 30 16.79 1.30 -14.32
N THR A 31 17.92 0.80 -13.83
CA THR A 31 18.65 -0.28 -14.48
C THR A 31 17.83 -1.57 -14.49
N ARG A 32 17.98 -2.39 -15.54
CA ARG A 32 17.32 -3.70 -15.65
C ARG A 32 17.59 -4.58 -14.44
N LEU A 33 18.83 -4.54 -13.93
CA LEU A 33 19.25 -5.28 -12.74
C LEU A 33 18.42 -4.90 -11.50
N ARG A 34 18.18 -3.60 -11.27
CA ARG A 34 17.38 -3.14 -10.12
C ARG A 34 15.92 -3.60 -10.21
N VAL A 35 15.36 -3.64 -11.42
CA VAL A 35 14.02 -4.18 -11.66
C VAL A 35 13.96 -5.67 -11.32
N VAL A 36 14.97 -6.44 -11.73
CA VAL A 36 15.06 -7.87 -11.41
C VAL A 36 15.17 -8.10 -9.91
N PHE A 37 16.01 -7.35 -9.19
CA PHE A 37 16.13 -7.47 -7.74
C PHE A 37 14.81 -7.20 -7.00
N ILE A 38 14.05 -6.18 -7.42
CA ILE A 38 12.74 -5.90 -6.81
C ILE A 38 11.73 -7.01 -7.09
N LYS A 39 11.73 -7.60 -8.29
CA LYS A 39 10.86 -8.76 -8.59
C LYS A 39 11.22 -9.98 -7.75
N ILE A 40 12.51 -10.27 -7.59
CA ILE A 40 13.00 -11.34 -6.71
C ILE A 40 12.58 -11.06 -5.26
N TYR A 41 12.73 -9.81 -4.80
CA TYR A 41 12.32 -9.40 -3.47
C TYR A 41 10.81 -9.61 -3.24
N HIS A 42 9.95 -9.18 -4.16
CA HIS A 42 8.51 -9.44 -4.07
C HIS A 42 8.19 -10.93 -4.04
N PHE A 43 8.87 -11.75 -4.85
CA PHE A 43 8.68 -13.19 -4.86
C PHE A 43 9.05 -13.83 -3.51
N MET A 44 10.17 -13.42 -2.91
CA MET A 44 10.56 -13.87 -1.56
C MET A 44 9.55 -13.42 -0.50
N CYS A 45 9.00 -12.22 -0.60
CA CYS A 45 7.96 -11.75 0.32
C CYS A 45 6.68 -12.59 0.21
N ILE A 46 6.25 -12.93 -1.01
CA ILE A 46 5.10 -13.83 -1.25
C ILE A 46 5.35 -15.19 -0.60
N ILE A 47 6.54 -15.78 -0.78
CA ILE A 47 6.88 -17.07 -0.17
C ILE A 47 6.81 -16.98 1.36
N LEU A 48 7.39 -15.93 1.95
CA LEU A 48 7.38 -15.74 3.41
C LEU A 48 5.94 -15.65 3.96
N LEU A 49 5.08 -14.86 3.30
CA LEU A 49 3.67 -14.74 3.66
C LEU A 49 2.91 -16.05 3.46
N ALA A 50 3.18 -16.80 2.39
CA ALA A 50 2.53 -18.07 2.11
C ALA A 50 2.90 -19.15 3.14
N ILE A 51 4.18 -19.23 3.53
CA ILE A 51 4.63 -20.14 4.60
C ILE A 51 3.94 -19.76 5.92
N MET A 52 3.89 -18.47 6.25
CA MET A 52 3.22 -17.99 7.46
C MET A 52 1.70 -18.32 7.44
N ALA A 53 1.03 -18.12 6.31
CA ALA A 53 -0.38 -18.46 6.14
C ALA A 53 -0.62 -19.97 6.32
N ALA A 54 0.24 -20.81 5.74
CA ALA A 54 0.17 -22.26 5.92
C ALA A 54 0.34 -22.67 7.40
N SER A 55 1.29 -22.05 8.12
CA SER A 55 1.46 -22.28 9.57
C SER A 55 0.24 -21.87 10.39
N CYS A 56 -0.41 -20.75 10.05
CA CYS A 56 -1.65 -20.31 10.69
C CYS A 56 -2.80 -21.29 10.40
N ILE A 57 -2.96 -21.76 9.16
CA ILE A 57 -4.00 -22.73 8.77
C ILE A 57 -3.81 -24.06 9.51
N TYR A 58 -2.56 -24.56 9.54
CA TYR A 58 -2.23 -25.77 10.29
C TYR A 58 -2.60 -25.64 11.77
N THR A 59 -2.22 -24.53 12.40
CA THR A 59 -2.54 -24.27 13.81
C THR A 59 -4.04 -24.11 14.04
N ALA A 60 -4.75 -23.45 13.15
CA ALA A 60 -6.20 -23.28 13.23
C ALA A 60 -6.94 -24.63 13.18
N ASN A 61 -6.45 -25.57 12.36
CA ASN A 61 -7.01 -26.92 12.30
C ASN A 61 -6.79 -27.70 13.61
N ILE A 62 -5.62 -27.55 14.25
CA ILE A 62 -5.33 -28.19 15.54
C ILE A 62 -6.15 -27.55 16.67
N LYS A 63 -6.20 -26.22 16.74
CA LYS A 63 -6.86 -25.45 17.81
C LYS A 63 -8.30 -25.06 17.48
N ARG A 64 -8.99 -25.83 16.63
CA ARG A 64 -10.34 -25.51 16.15
C ARG A 64 -11.38 -25.40 17.27
N ASP A 65 -11.18 -26.11 18.37
CA ASP A 65 -12.11 -26.13 19.50
C ASP A 65 -12.03 -24.86 20.37
N THR A 66 -10.94 -24.08 20.25
CA THR A 66 -10.79 -22.78 20.92
C THR A 66 -11.18 -21.65 19.99
N PHE A 67 -12.45 -21.24 20.05
CA PHE A 67 -13.03 -20.25 19.12
C PHE A 67 -12.19 -18.98 18.96
N ILE A 68 -11.70 -18.39 20.06
CA ILE A 68 -10.93 -17.13 20.02
C ILE A 68 -9.61 -17.29 19.26
N VAL A 69 -8.89 -18.39 19.48
CA VAL A 69 -7.61 -18.65 18.81
C VAL A 69 -7.86 -18.95 17.33
N PHE A 70 -8.87 -19.78 17.05
CA PHE A 70 -9.28 -20.12 15.70
C PHE A 70 -9.69 -18.87 14.88
N SER A 71 -10.52 -17.99 15.44
CA SER A 71 -10.96 -16.76 14.77
C SER A 71 -9.81 -15.81 14.46
N ASN A 72 -8.88 -15.64 15.41
CA ASN A 72 -7.70 -14.79 15.21
C ASN A 72 -6.80 -15.32 14.11
N LEU A 73 -6.56 -16.64 14.08
CA LEU A 73 -5.73 -17.27 13.04
C LEU A 73 -6.34 -17.17 11.65
N ILE A 74 -7.66 -17.30 11.52
CA ILE A 74 -8.36 -17.07 10.25
C ILE A 74 -8.19 -15.62 9.79
N MET A 75 -8.35 -14.66 10.71
CA MET A 75 -8.19 -13.24 10.40
C MET A 75 -6.76 -12.93 9.92
N TYR A 76 -5.74 -13.44 10.60
CA TYR A 76 -4.34 -13.28 10.18
C TYR A 76 -4.07 -13.92 8.83
N THR A 77 -4.61 -15.11 8.61
CA THR A 77 -4.49 -15.83 7.32
C THR A 77 -5.13 -15.02 6.19
N SER A 78 -6.31 -14.46 6.41
CA SER A 78 -6.99 -13.58 5.44
C SER A 78 -6.15 -12.35 5.09
N ALA A 79 -5.53 -11.70 6.09
CA ALA A 79 -4.65 -10.56 5.87
C ALA A 79 -3.39 -10.92 5.04
N MET A 80 -2.84 -12.12 5.23
CA MET A 80 -1.73 -12.64 4.43
C MET A 80 -2.15 -12.92 2.99
N PHE A 81 -3.31 -13.55 2.77
CA PHE A 81 -3.86 -13.74 1.42
C PHE A 81 -4.12 -12.41 0.71
N HIS A 82 -4.68 -11.42 1.40
CA HIS A 82 -4.85 -10.07 0.86
C HIS A 82 -3.50 -9.47 0.43
N SER A 83 -2.47 -9.61 1.27
CA SER A 83 -1.12 -9.11 0.97
C SER A 83 -0.48 -9.80 -0.24
N ILE A 84 -0.62 -11.14 -0.33
CA ILE A 84 -0.14 -11.93 -1.48
C ILE A 84 -0.83 -11.50 -2.77
N ASN A 85 -2.16 -11.38 -2.74
CA ASN A 85 -2.95 -10.93 -3.90
C ASN A 85 -2.54 -9.51 -4.32
N ASN A 86 -2.34 -8.60 -3.38
CA ASN A 86 -1.86 -7.25 -3.67
C ASN A 86 -0.47 -7.24 -4.32
N PHE A 87 0.46 -8.10 -3.90
CA PHE A 87 1.75 -8.24 -4.57
C PHE A 87 1.60 -8.72 -6.02
N ILE A 88 0.82 -9.77 -6.26
CA ILE A 88 0.58 -10.32 -7.60
C ILE A 88 -0.03 -9.23 -8.48
N TRP A 89 -1.07 -8.58 -7.99
CA TRP A 89 -1.77 -7.51 -8.67
C TRP A 89 -0.84 -6.32 -9.00
N TYR A 90 -0.01 -5.89 -8.04
CA TYR A 90 0.96 -4.81 -8.25
C TYR A 90 1.97 -5.16 -9.35
N ASN A 91 2.46 -6.40 -9.39
CA ASN A 91 3.40 -6.84 -10.41
C ASN A 91 2.78 -6.90 -11.81
N ILE A 92 1.52 -7.35 -11.93
CA ILE A 92 0.78 -7.37 -13.20
C ILE A 92 0.57 -5.94 -13.73
N ASN A 93 0.16 -5.03 -12.85
CA ASN A 93 -0.20 -3.65 -13.23
C ASN A 93 0.96 -2.65 -13.06
N TYR A 94 2.19 -3.15 -12.89
CA TYR A 94 3.37 -2.35 -12.55
C TYR A 94 3.59 -1.18 -13.51
N THR A 95 3.54 -1.43 -14.82
CA THR A 95 3.76 -0.42 -15.86
C THR A 95 2.73 0.71 -15.80
N PHE A 96 1.48 0.36 -15.50
CA PHE A 96 0.41 1.33 -15.36
C PHE A 96 0.59 2.18 -14.11
N ILE A 97 0.78 1.54 -12.95
CA ILE A 97 1.00 2.21 -11.66
C ILE A 97 2.21 3.14 -11.77
N GLN A 98 3.30 2.66 -12.37
CA GLN A 98 4.48 3.47 -12.65
C GLN A 98 4.11 4.70 -13.47
N LYS A 99 3.41 4.54 -14.59
CA LYS A 99 3.03 5.65 -15.47
C LYS A 99 2.25 6.74 -14.72
N VAL A 100 1.21 6.37 -13.97
CA VAL A 100 0.36 7.38 -13.30
C VAL A 100 1.08 8.02 -12.12
N THR A 101 1.89 7.26 -11.39
CA THR A 101 2.68 7.81 -10.28
C THR A 101 3.71 8.83 -10.75
N PHE A 102 4.39 8.58 -11.88
CA PHE A 102 5.31 9.58 -12.44
C PHE A 102 4.60 10.82 -12.98
N GLU A 103 3.40 10.66 -13.55
CA GLU A 103 2.56 11.80 -13.93
C GLU A 103 2.15 12.62 -12.70
N MET A 104 1.76 11.96 -11.61
CA MET A 104 1.43 12.63 -10.35
C MET A 104 2.63 13.40 -9.78
N ILE A 105 3.82 12.78 -9.75
CA ILE A 105 5.05 13.44 -9.29
C ILE A 105 5.35 14.66 -10.16
N HIS A 106 5.33 14.50 -11.49
CA HIS A 106 5.62 15.59 -12.42
C HIS A 106 4.65 16.76 -12.24
N VAL A 107 3.34 16.48 -12.20
CA VAL A 107 2.33 17.51 -11.92
C VAL A 107 2.63 18.18 -10.58
N SER A 108 2.99 17.42 -9.54
CA SER A 108 3.25 17.99 -8.21
C SER A 108 4.37 19.04 -8.18
N GLU A 109 5.31 18.97 -9.12
CA GLU A 109 6.44 19.89 -9.27
C GLU A 109 6.08 21.11 -10.12
N SER A 110 5.19 20.96 -11.12
CA SER A 110 4.85 21.99 -12.11
C SER A 110 3.43 22.56 -12.02
N MET A 111 2.69 22.31 -10.92
CA MET A 111 1.31 22.79 -10.76
C MET A 111 1.16 24.32 -10.89
N THR A 112 0.16 24.73 -11.67
CA THR A 112 -0.35 26.11 -11.74
C THR A 112 -0.98 26.55 -10.42
N ALA A 113 -1.18 27.87 -10.23
CA ALA A 113 -1.84 28.41 -9.04
C ALA A 113 -3.27 27.86 -8.86
N HIS A 114 -4.00 27.71 -9.97
CA HIS A 114 -5.34 27.14 -10.00
C HIS A 114 -5.36 25.66 -9.58
N GLU A 115 -4.49 24.84 -10.18
CA GLU A 115 -4.38 23.42 -9.82
C GLU A 115 -4.03 23.24 -8.34
N LYS A 116 -3.12 24.07 -7.80
CA LYS A 116 -2.79 24.05 -6.36
C LYS A 116 -4.04 24.24 -5.49
N ILE A 117 -4.98 25.10 -5.87
CA ILE A 117 -6.22 25.32 -5.13
C ILE A 117 -7.11 24.06 -5.18
N VAL A 118 -7.26 23.46 -6.36
CA VAL A 118 -8.05 22.23 -6.54
C VAL A 118 -7.46 21.08 -5.72
N PHE A 119 -6.16 20.81 -5.86
CA PHE A 119 -5.46 19.74 -5.13
C PHE A 119 -5.53 19.95 -3.61
N GLN A 120 -5.40 21.19 -3.14
CA GLN A 120 -5.53 21.50 -1.70
C GLN A 120 -6.89 21.14 -1.13
N ARG A 121 -7.97 21.29 -1.90
CA ARG A 121 -9.31 20.90 -1.46
C ARG A 121 -9.40 19.39 -1.22
N TYR A 122 -8.81 18.59 -2.12
CA TYR A 122 -8.74 17.14 -1.96
C TYR A 122 -7.82 16.71 -0.81
N ILE A 123 -6.64 17.34 -0.67
CA ILE A 123 -5.73 17.08 0.44
C ILE A 123 -6.44 17.31 1.78
N LYS A 124 -7.08 18.48 1.96
CA LYS A 124 -7.81 18.78 3.21
C LYS A 124 -8.93 17.77 3.50
N LYS A 125 -9.59 17.25 2.46
CA LYS A 125 -10.69 16.29 2.60
C LYS A 125 -10.18 14.88 2.94
N CYS A 126 -9.14 14.41 2.25
CA CYS A 126 -8.72 13.01 2.29
C CYS A 126 -7.58 12.74 3.27
N LEU A 127 -6.74 13.75 3.57
CA LEU A 127 -5.57 13.58 4.41
C LEU A 127 -5.89 13.08 5.82
N PRO A 128 -6.90 13.59 6.56
CA PRO A 128 -7.16 13.12 7.93
C PRO A 128 -7.42 11.62 7.98
N PHE A 129 -8.27 11.12 7.08
CA PHE A 129 -8.58 9.69 6.99
C PHE A 129 -7.34 8.86 6.68
N TYR A 130 -6.55 9.24 5.67
CA TYR A 130 -5.35 8.50 5.30
C TYR A 130 -4.26 8.53 6.38
N SER A 131 -4.02 9.68 7.01
CA SER A 131 -3.05 9.80 8.09
C SER A 131 -3.43 8.92 9.28
N VAL A 132 -4.70 8.91 9.68
CA VAL A 132 -5.19 8.02 10.74
C VAL A 132 -5.02 6.57 10.35
N SER A 133 -5.39 6.17 9.13
CA SER A 133 -5.23 4.79 8.66
C SER A 133 -3.77 4.32 8.67
N LEU A 134 -2.84 5.15 8.17
CA LEU A 134 -1.41 4.81 8.16
C LEU A 134 -0.85 4.61 9.56
N ILE A 135 -1.17 5.52 10.49
CA ILE A 135 -0.75 5.42 11.90
C ILE A 135 -1.37 4.17 12.54
N TYR A 136 -2.66 3.95 12.30
CA TYR A 136 -3.40 2.82 12.85
C TYR A 136 -2.79 1.47 12.43
N PHE A 137 -2.58 1.23 11.14
CA PHE A 137 -2.03 -0.04 10.65
C PHE A 137 -0.66 -0.37 11.25
N TYR A 138 0.28 0.59 11.25
CA TYR A 138 1.60 0.37 11.84
C TYR A 138 1.57 0.26 13.37
N SER A 139 0.73 1.05 14.06
CA SER A 139 0.58 0.97 15.51
C SER A 139 0.04 -0.40 15.96
N LEU A 140 -0.91 -0.98 15.22
CA LEU A 140 -1.44 -2.32 15.47
C LEU A 140 -0.34 -3.38 15.34
N THR A 141 0.50 -3.30 14.31
CA THR A 141 1.64 -4.23 14.15
C THR A 141 2.61 -4.10 15.32
N VAL A 142 3.00 -2.89 15.68
CA VAL A 142 3.94 -2.66 16.79
C VAL A 142 3.34 -3.20 18.09
N GLY A 143 2.07 -2.88 18.38
CA GLY A 143 1.38 -3.40 19.55
C GLY A 143 1.27 -4.93 19.56
N THR A 144 1.01 -5.56 18.42
CA THR A 144 0.95 -7.03 18.30
C THR A 144 2.31 -7.68 18.57
N ILE A 145 3.40 -7.04 18.14
CA ILE A 145 4.75 -7.57 18.35
C ILE A 145 5.17 -7.38 19.81
N THR A 146 4.95 -6.20 20.40
CA THR A 146 5.52 -5.86 21.71
C THR A 146 4.59 -6.14 22.88
N VAL A 147 3.30 -5.79 22.76
CA VAL A 147 2.34 -5.80 23.88
C VAL A 147 1.69 -7.17 24.04
N VAL A 148 1.29 -7.81 22.94
CA VAL A 148 0.55 -9.08 22.99
C VAL A 148 1.36 -10.21 23.66
N PRO A 149 2.65 -10.46 23.32
CA PRO A 149 3.45 -11.46 24.02
C PRO A 149 3.54 -11.23 25.54
N LEU A 150 3.67 -9.97 25.95
CA LEU A 150 3.79 -9.60 27.36
C LEU A 150 2.48 -9.83 28.13
N LEU A 151 1.34 -9.40 27.58
CA LEU A 151 0.03 -9.51 28.25
C LEU A 151 -0.54 -10.92 28.21
N ALA A 152 -0.35 -11.66 27.11
CA ALA A 152 -0.87 -13.00 26.94
C ALA A 152 0.10 -14.10 27.41
N HIS A 153 1.27 -13.71 27.96
CA HIS A 153 2.34 -14.62 28.39
C HIS A 153 2.71 -15.68 27.34
N GLN A 154 2.68 -15.29 26.06
CA GLN A 154 2.96 -16.17 24.93
C GLN A 154 4.36 -15.88 24.35
N PRO A 155 5.08 -16.89 23.84
CA PRO A 155 6.48 -16.72 23.39
C PRO A 155 6.61 -15.89 22.11
N PHE A 156 5.56 -15.81 21.29
CA PHE A 156 5.59 -15.16 19.98
C PHE A 156 4.43 -14.17 19.80
N PRO A 157 4.51 -13.23 18.84
CA PRO A 157 3.40 -12.31 18.52
C PRO A 157 2.10 -13.03 18.13
N THR A 158 2.20 -14.21 17.50
CA THR A 158 1.06 -15.03 17.06
C THR A 158 1.15 -16.43 17.66
N VAL A 159 0.01 -17.00 18.06
CA VAL A 159 -0.09 -18.39 18.56
C VAL A 159 -0.01 -19.35 17.38
N ILE A 160 1.20 -19.79 17.03
CA ILE A 160 1.46 -20.74 15.94
C ILE A 160 2.11 -21.99 16.52
N GLU A 161 1.59 -23.16 16.16
CA GLU A 161 2.16 -24.46 16.48
C GLU A 161 3.23 -24.86 15.46
N TYR A 162 4.36 -25.33 15.96
CA TYR A 162 5.49 -25.81 15.16
C TYR A 162 5.79 -27.27 15.53
N PRO A 163 6.13 -28.13 14.56
CA PRO A 163 6.37 -29.56 14.80
C PRO A 163 7.76 -29.84 15.43
N PHE A 164 8.41 -28.82 15.98
CA PHE A 164 9.74 -28.87 16.57
C PHE A 164 9.78 -27.93 17.78
N ASP A 165 10.72 -28.14 18.70
CA ASP A 165 10.91 -27.24 19.84
C ASP A 165 11.34 -25.85 19.36
N VAL A 166 10.71 -24.81 19.88
CA VAL A 166 10.87 -23.41 19.46
C VAL A 166 11.45 -22.52 20.55
N LEU A 167 11.66 -23.05 21.76
CA LEU A 167 12.10 -22.27 22.91
C LEU A 167 13.62 -22.15 23.02
N TYR A 168 14.38 -22.97 22.29
CA TYR A 168 15.85 -22.88 22.28
C TYR A 168 16.36 -21.78 21.34
N GLN A 169 17.48 -21.17 21.72
CA GLN A 169 18.19 -20.20 20.89
C GLN A 169 19.16 -20.90 19.92
N PRO A 170 19.33 -20.41 18.68
CA PRO A 170 18.85 -19.13 18.12
C PRO A 170 17.44 -19.20 17.48
N LEU A 171 16.81 -20.38 17.47
CA LEU A 171 15.58 -20.62 16.71
C LEU A 171 14.42 -19.75 17.17
N HIS A 172 14.25 -19.60 18.48
CA HIS A 172 13.25 -18.70 19.07
C HIS A 172 13.32 -17.28 18.47
N THR A 173 14.53 -16.71 18.42
CA THR A 173 14.76 -15.37 17.88
C THR A 173 14.43 -15.29 16.39
N ILE A 174 14.80 -16.32 15.62
CA ILE A 174 14.51 -16.38 14.17
C ILE A 174 13.00 -16.40 13.92
N ILE A 175 12.24 -17.20 14.68
CA ILE A 175 10.78 -17.29 14.54
C ILE A 175 10.13 -15.97 14.92
N TYR A 176 10.54 -15.38 16.05
CA TYR A 176 10.01 -14.09 16.48
C TYR A 176 10.24 -13.00 15.43
N LEU A 177 11.45 -12.93 14.86
CA LEU A 177 11.79 -11.99 13.80
C LEU A 177 10.98 -12.24 12.53
N LYS A 178 10.82 -13.51 12.12
CA LYS A 178 9.99 -13.89 10.96
C LYS A 178 8.54 -13.42 11.12
N GLN A 179 7.92 -13.68 12.28
CA GLN A 179 6.54 -13.25 12.53
C GLN A 179 6.44 -11.72 12.54
N SER A 180 7.42 -11.03 13.12
CA SER A 180 7.49 -9.56 13.15
C SER A 180 7.59 -8.96 11.74
N ILE A 181 8.48 -9.50 10.89
CA ILE A 181 8.64 -9.08 9.49
C ILE A 181 7.33 -9.30 8.72
N CYS A 182 6.68 -10.45 8.88
CA CYS A 182 5.39 -10.72 8.24
C CYS A 182 4.32 -9.70 8.68
N GLY A 183 4.27 -9.34 9.96
CA GLY A 183 3.38 -8.30 10.48
C GLY A 183 3.61 -6.94 9.81
N PHE A 184 4.86 -6.55 9.60
CA PHE A 184 5.20 -5.32 8.87
C PHE A 184 4.84 -5.38 7.39
N PHE A 185 5.02 -6.53 6.73
CA PHE A 185 4.59 -6.71 5.34
C PHE A 185 3.07 -6.55 5.19
N VAL A 186 2.29 -7.14 6.08
CA VAL A 186 0.82 -7.00 6.08
C VAL A 186 0.42 -5.54 6.24
N SER A 187 0.99 -4.81 7.21
CA SER A 187 0.65 -3.40 7.41
C SER A 187 1.09 -2.49 6.27
N ALA A 188 2.26 -2.73 5.69
CA ALA A 188 2.69 -2.02 4.49
C ALA A 188 1.75 -2.29 3.31
N HIS A 189 1.19 -3.50 3.19
CA HIS A 189 0.18 -3.81 2.17
C HIS A 189 -1.16 -3.13 2.40
N LEU A 190 -1.60 -2.98 3.65
CA LEU A 190 -2.77 -2.16 3.95
C LEU A 190 -2.55 -0.70 3.53
N CYS A 191 -1.31 -0.20 3.63
CA CYS A 191 -0.93 1.13 3.15
C CYS A 191 -0.95 1.25 1.62
N VAL A 192 -0.85 0.15 0.86
CA VAL A 192 -1.03 0.17 -0.60
C VAL A 192 -2.43 0.66 -0.95
N ASN A 193 -3.47 0.36 -0.16
CA ASN A 193 -4.81 0.89 -0.39
C ASN A 193 -4.85 2.42 -0.29
N VAL A 194 -4.11 3.02 0.65
CA VAL A 194 -3.95 4.47 0.76
C VAL A 194 -3.22 5.03 -0.46
N TYR A 195 -2.20 4.33 -0.95
CA TYR A 195 -1.50 4.70 -2.18
C TYR A 195 -2.40 4.62 -3.42
N MET A 196 -3.20 3.57 -3.56
CA MET A 196 -4.15 3.46 -4.68
C MET A 196 -5.23 4.54 -4.60
N ALA A 197 -5.76 4.81 -3.42
CA ALA A 197 -6.69 5.90 -3.20
C ALA A 197 -6.07 7.26 -3.56
N LEU A 198 -4.77 7.47 -3.26
CA LEU A 198 -4.00 8.64 -3.69
C LEU A 198 -4.03 8.83 -5.21
N LEU A 199 -3.76 7.76 -5.96
CA LEU A 199 -3.79 7.80 -7.42
C LEU A 199 -5.20 8.06 -7.98
N VAL A 200 -6.23 7.50 -7.35
CA VAL A 200 -7.63 7.69 -7.73
C VAL A 200 -8.02 9.16 -7.55
N TRP A 201 -7.86 9.74 -6.35
CA TRP A 201 -8.27 11.12 -6.12
C TRP A 201 -7.39 12.14 -6.87
N PHE A 202 -6.12 11.82 -7.11
CA PHE A 202 -5.27 12.60 -8.02
C PHE A 202 -5.92 12.67 -9.41
N THR A 203 -6.35 11.53 -9.94
CA THR A 203 -7.00 11.44 -11.25
C THR A 203 -8.33 12.20 -11.26
N THR A 204 -9.14 12.09 -10.19
CA THR A 204 -10.36 12.88 -10.02
C THR A 204 -10.09 14.38 -10.01
N ALA A 205 -9.03 14.83 -9.33
CA ALA A 205 -8.64 16.24 -9.30
C ALA A 205 -8.25 16.73 -10.71
N ARG A 206 -7.53 15.91 -11.49
CA ARG A 206 -7.20 16.21 -12.89
C ARG A 206 -8.44 16.33 -13.77
N PHE A 207 -9.44 15.45 -13.61
CA PHE A 207 -10.71 15.56 -14.34
C PHE A 207 -11.47 16.84 -13.99
N LYS A 208 -11.42 17.26 -12.72
CA LYS A 208 -12.05 18.51 -12.30
C LYS A 208 -11.40 19.74 -12.96
N VAL A 209 -10.07 19.81 -12.94
CA VAL A 209 -9.32 20.87 -13.64
C VAL A 209 -9.66 20.88 -15.12
N LEU A 210 -9.71 19.70 -15.74
CA LEU A 210 -10.05 19.56 -17.16
C LEU A 210 -11.48 20.02 -17.47
N ALA A 211 -12.45 19.69 -16.63
CA ALA A 211 -13.83 20.13 -16.82
C ALA A 211 -13.97 21.66 -16.75
N GLU A 212 -13.18 22.31 -15.89
CA GLU A 212 -13.11 23.77 -15.81
C GLU A 212 -12.43 24.36 -17.05
N GLN A 213 -11.32 23.77 -17.53
CA GLN A 213 -10.68 24.17 -18.78
C GLN A 213 -11.61 24.05 -19.98
N LEU A 214 -12.36 22.95 -20.07
CA LEU A 214 -13.33 22.72 -21.15
C LEU A 214 -14.43 23.79 -21.17
N ARG A 215 -14.89 24.26 -20.01
CA ARG A 215 -15.89 25.34 -19.90
C ARG A 215 -15.35 26.70 -20.33
N MET A 216 -14.05 26.91 -20.17
CA MET A 216 -13.37 28.16 -20.50
C MET A 216 -12.77 28.15 -21.91
N ALA A 217 -12.81 27.03 -22.61
CA ALA A 217 -12.22 26.88 -23.94
C ALA A 217 -12.99 27.75 -24.95
N VAL A 218 -12.28 28.64 -25.64
CA VAL A 218 -12.87 29.59 -26.59
C VAL A 218 -12.56 29.24 -28.05
N ASN A 219 -11.59 28.35 -28.29
CA ASN A 219 -11.18 27.96 -29.65
C ASN A 219 -11.07 26.44 -29.82
N VAL A 220 -11.05 26.00 -31.09
CA VAL A 220 -11.00 24.58 -31.48
C VAL A 220 -9.72 23.90 -31.01
N TYR A 221 -8.61 24.63 -30.90
CA TYR A 221 -7.33 24.09 -30.44
C TYR A 221 -7.38 23.72 -28.95
N GLU A 222 -7.87 24.62 -28.09
CA GLU A 222 -8.08 24.38 -26.66
C GLU A 222 -9.06 23.24 -26.42
N LEU A 223 -10.13 23.17 -27.23
CA LEU A 223 -11.09 22.06 -27.18
C LEU A 223 -10.40 20.72 -27.53
N PHE A 224 -9.57 20.70 -28.56
CA PHE A 224 -8.82 19.51 -28.96
C PHE A 224 -7.84 19.05 -27.88
N GLU A 225 -7.12 19.98 -27.23
CA GLU A 225 -6.25 19.67 -26.09
C GLU A 225 -7.04 19.10 -24.90
N CYS A 226 -8.23 19.66 -24.62
CA CYS A 226 -9.10 19.16 -23.58
C CYS A 226 -9.56 17.72 -23.87
N ILE A 227 -9.97 17.43 -25.11
CA ILE A 227 -10.35 16.07 -25.53
C ILE A 227 -9.18 15.10 -25.39
N LYS A 228 -7.98 15.48 -25.83
CA LYS A 228 -6.77 14.64 -25.71
C LYS A 228 -6.45 14.31 -24.26
N THR A 229 -6.55 15.31 -23.37
CA THR A 229 -6.35 15.12 -21.92
C THR A 229 -7.44 14.25 -21.32
N HIS A 230 -8.70 14.45 -21.73
CA HIS A 230 -9.84 13.63 -21.30
C HIS A 230 -9.61 12.15 -21.62
N GLN A 231 -9.24 11.84 -22.87
CA GLN A 231 -8.95 10.48 -23.31
C GLN A 231 -7.77 9.85 -22.54
N LYS A 232 -6.74 10.64 -22.22
CA LYS A 232 -5.62 10.19 -21.39
C LYS A 232 -6.06 9.83 -19.96
N LEU A 233 -6.87 10.69 -19.32
CA LEU A 233 -7.37 10.45 -17.96
C LEU A 233 -8.41 9.31 -17.92
N LEU A 234 -9.21 9.13 -18.96
CA LEU A 234 -10.15 8.00 -19.08
C LEU A 234 -9.41 6.67 -19.09
N LYS A 235 -8.27 6.58 -19.78
CA LYS A 235 -7.42 5.38 -19.74
C LYS A 235 -6.92 5.07 -18.32
N TYR A 236 -6.75 6.09 -17.47
CA TYR A 236 -6.39 5.88 -16.07
C TYR A 236 -7.58 5.33 -15.27
N VAL A 237 -8.76 5.94 -15.40
CA VAL A 237 -9.98 5.51 -14.69
C VAL A 237 -10.47 4.13 -15.11
N LEU A 238 -10.50 3.83 -16.41
CA LEU A 238 -10.90 2.50 -16.87
C LEU A 238 -10.06 1.42 -16.21
N HIS A 239 -8.75 1.63 -16.09
CA HIS A 239 -7.86 0.69 -15.45
C HIS A 239 -8.01 0.65 -13.91
N TYR A 240 -8.44 1.75 -13.28
CA TYR A 240 -8.85 1.74 -11.87
C TYR A 240 -10.19 1.03 -11.63
N CYS A 241 -11.15 1.08 -12.56
CA CYS A 241 -12.47 0.45 -12.40
C CYS A 241 -12.46 -1.06 -12.67
N TYR A 242 -11.42 -1.58 -13.31
CA TYR A 242 -11.13 -3.02 -13.36
C TYR A 242 -10.25 -3.49 -12.17
N MET A 243 -9.98 -2.61 -11.18
CA MET A 243 -9.46 -2.98 -9.85
C MET A 243 -10.57 -3.42 -8.93
#